data_AF-A0A2V8JF74-F1
#
_entry.id   AF-A0A2V8JF74-F1
#
_cell.length_a   1.000
_cell.length_b   1.000
_cell.length_c   1.000
_cell.angle_alpha   90.00
_cell.angle_beta   90.00
_cell.angle_gamma   90.00
#
_symmetry.space_group_name_H-M   'P 1'
#
loop_
_entity.id
_entity.type
_entity.pdbx_description
1 polymer ?
#
loop_
_entity_poly.entity_id
_entity_poly.type
_entity_poly.pdbx_seq_one_letter_code
_entity_poly.pdbx_strand_id
1 'polypeptide(L)'
;GAKYEWIRKRLIKIFVSRASTTPEELADKTINRVAHKLPEIQASYVGDPAHYFCGVAINIFRESLRRDRMPAVTPPEASPPDEESEQELACLEKCVERLPQPDRNLVMAYYQLEKHAKIDHRKKLAEELGLGMNALRIRACRIRANLMKCTEDCLAEARSA
;
A
#
# COMPACT_ATOMS: atom_id res chain seq x y z
N GLY A 1 -22.89 3.34 16.39
CA GLY A 1 -23.66 2.08 16.49
C GLY A 1 -22.74 0.88 16.24
N ALA A 2 -23.00 -0.26 16.88
CA ALA A 2 -22.05 -1.40 16.89
C ALA A 2 -21.68 -1.96 15.49
N LYS A 3 -22.63 -2.00 14.55
CA LYS A 3 -22.37 -2.43 13.16
C LYS A 3 -21.48 -1.45 12.38
N TYR A 4 -21.66 -0.15 12.59
CA TYR A 4 -20.83 0.89 12.00
C TYR A 4 -19.36 0.75 12.45
N GLU A 5 -19.15 0.59 13.76
CA GLU A 5 -17.82 0.42 14.34
C GLU A 5 -17.12 -0.85 13.84
N TRP A 6 -17.86 -1.95 13.68
CA TRP A 6 -17.32 -3.19 13.15
C TRP A 6 -16.83 -3.05 11.70
N ILE A 7 -17.63 -2.40 10.84
CA ILE A 7 -17.25 -2.12 9.45
C ILE A 7 -16.04 -1.17 9.40
N ARG A 8 -16.04 -0.12 10.21
CA ARG A 8 -14.93 0.85 10.33
C ARG A 8 -13.62 0.17 10.69
N LYS A 9 -13.60 -0.68 11.74
CA LYS A 9 -12.41 -1.45 12.14
C LYS A 9 -11.89 -2.37 11.05
N ARG A 10 -12.79 -3.02 10.30
CA ARG A 10 -12.43 -3.90 9.17
C ARG A 10 -11.78 -3.10 8.04
N LEU A 11 -12.33 -1.93 7.71
CA LEU A 11 -11.79 -1.02 6.69
C LEU A 11 -10.43 -0.44 7.10
N ILE A 12 -10.26 -0.01 8.36
CA ILE A 12 -8.97 0.45 8.88
C ILE A 12 -7.91 -0.61 8.70
N LYS A 13 -8.19 -1.88 9.05
CA LYS A 13 -7.25 -3.00 8.84
C LYS A 13 -6.86 -3.19 7.36
N ILE A 14 -7.79 -2.93 6.44
CA ILE A 14 -7.56 -2.98 4.98
C ILE A 14 -6.63 -1.85 4.52
N PHE A 15 -6.73 -0.64 5.08
CA PHE A 15 -5.87 0.50 4.74
C PHE A 15 -4.50 0.44 5.42
N VAL A 16 -4.44 -0.02 6.67
CA VAL A 16 -3.17 -0.27 7.39
C VAL A 16 -2.33 -1.31 6.65
N SER A 17 -2.92 -2.43 6.23
CA SER A 17 -2.22 -3.45 5.41
C SER A 17 -1.77 -2.96 4.03
N ARG A 18 -2.16 -1.75 3.63
CA ARG A 18 -1.76 -1.08 2.39
C ARG A 18 -0.79 0.08 2.62
N ALA A 19 -0.27 0.26 3.84
CA ALA A 19 0.62 1.34 4.22
C ALA A 19 0.03 2.74 3.96
N SER A 20 -1.27 2.90 4.19
CA SER A 20 -1.90 4.23 4.19
C SER A 20 -1.42 5.04 5.39
N THR A 21 -1.10 6.32 5.19
CA THR A 21 -0.75 7.27 6.26
C THR A 21 -1.97 7.71 7.06
N THR A 22 -3.17 7.74 6.46
CA THR A 22 -4.43 8.14 7.13
C THR A 22 -5.54 7.06 7.07
N PRO A 23 -5.31 5.84 7.58
CA PRO A 23 -6.21 4.70 7.39
C PRO A 23 -7.61 4.89 8.00
N GLU A 24 -7.72 5.66 9.09
CA GLU A 24 -8.99 6.00 9.73
C GLU A 24 -9.83 6.95 8.87
N GLU A 25 -9.20 7.99 8.35
CA GLU A 25 -9.86 8.98 7.50
C GLU A 25 -10.35 8.34 6.18
N LEU A 26 -9.57 7.40 5.61
CA LEU A 26 -9.99 6.65 4.42
C LEU A 26 -11.15 5.69 4.72
N ALA A 27 -11.21 5.10 5.92
CA ALA A 27 -12.34 4.28 6.34
C ALA A 27 -13.62 5.10 6.47
N ASP A 28 -13.55 6.27 7.10
CA ASP A 28 -14.70 7.17 7.26
C ASP A 28 -15.18 7.72 5.90
N LYS A 29 -14.25 8.10 5.00
CA LYS A 29 -14.56 8.47 3.61
C LYS A 29 -15.25 7.34 2.84
N THR A 30 -14.84 6.10 3.07
CA THR A 30 -15.46 4.92 2.44
C THR A 30 -16.90 4.76 2.89
N ILE A 31 -17.15 4.87 4.19
CA ILE A 31 -18.51 4.72 4.72
C ILE A 31 -19.41 5.85 4.22
N ASN A 32 -18.95 7.10 4.22
CA ASN A 32 -19.70 8.24 3.71
C ASN A 32 -20.07 8.09 2.23
N ARG A 33 -19.13 7.62 1.40
CA ARG A 33 -19.39 7.44 -0.04
C ARG A 33 -20.37 6.30 -0.32
N VAL A 34 -20.31 5.22 0.46
CA VAL A 34 -21.29 4.13 0.38
C VAL A 34 -22.66 4.61 0.87
N ALA A 35 -22.73 5.35 1.97
CA ALA A 35 -23.99 5.88 2.52
C ALA A 35 -24.71 6.80 1.52
N HIS A 36 -23.98 7.66 0.80
CA HIS A 36 -24.56 8.49 -0.26
C HIS A 36 -25.01 7.71 -1.49
N LYS A 37 -24.34 6.60 -1.81
CA LYS A 37 -24.71 5.73 -2.95
C LYS A 37 -25.80 4.72 -2.60
N LEU A 38 -26.06 4.50 -1.31
CA LEU A 38 -27.01 3.50 -0.81
C LEU A 38 -28.42 3.65 -1.42
N PRO A 39 -29.02 4.85 -1.50
CA PRO A 39 -30.37 5.01 -2.05
C PRO A 39 -30.49 4.59 -3.53
N GLU A 40 -29.41 4.75 -4.30
CA GLU A 40 -29.36 4.40 -5.73
C GLU A 40 -29.14 2.90 -5.96
N ILE A 41 -28.31 2.27 -5.11
CA ILE A 41 -27.86 0.88 -5.32
C ILE A 41 -28.68 -0.14 -4.53
N GLN A 42 -29.37 0.27 -3.45
CA GLN A 42 -30.06 -0.66 -2.55
C GLN A 42 -31.10 -1.52 -3.26
N ALA A 43 -31.76 -0.97 -4.30
CA ALA A 43 -32.80 -1.68 -5.05
C ALA A 43 -32.25 -2.65 -6.10
N SER A 44 -30.99 -2.49 -6.53
CA SER A 44 -30.41 -3.21 -7.68
C SER A 44 -29.16 -4.03 -7.34
N TYR A 45 -28.56 -3.81 -6.16
CA TYR A 45 -27.35 -4.51 -5.76
C TYR A 45 -27.67 -5.91 -5.22
N VAL A 46 -27.22 -6.92 -5.95
CA VAL A 46 -27.33 -8.33 -5.57
C VAL A 46 -25.93 -8.84 -5.21
N GLY A 47 -25.66 -9.02 -3.92
CA GLY A 47 -24.37 -9.54 -3.42
C GLY A 47 -24.09 -9.19 -1.96
N ASP A 48 -22.96 -9.66 -1.43
CA ASP A 48 -22.50 -9.30 -0.09
C ASP A 48 -22.12 -7.81 -0.04
N PRO A 49 -22.73 -7.01 0.86
CA PRO A 49 -22.35 -5.61 1.08
C PRO A 49 -20.85 -5.42 1.33
N ALA A 50 -20.17 -6.38 1.98
CA ALA A 50 -18.74 -6.31 2.25
C ALA A 50 -17.90 -6.20 0.97
N HIS A 51 -18.32 -6.82 -0.14
CA HIS A 51 -17.64 -6.68 -1.43
C HIS A 51 -17.76 -5.26 -2.00
N TYR A 52 -18.92 -4.63 -1.84
CA TYR A 52 -19.12 -3.24 -2.25
C TYR A 52 -18.24 -2.28 -1.44
N PHE A 53 -18.22 -2.43 -0.11
CA PHE A 53 -17.33 -1.65 0.77
C PHE A 53 -15.85 -1.84 0.40
N CYS A 54 -15.41 -3.07 0.11
CA CYS A 54 -14.06 -3.34 -0.34
C CYS A 54 -13.74 -2.64 -1.67
N GLY A 55 -14.67 -2.69 -2.64
CA GLY A 55 -14.51 -2.01 -3.94
C GLY A 55 -14.36 -0.50 -3.80
N VAL A 56 -15.22 0.13 -2.97
CA VAL A 56 -15.16 1.56 -2.70
C VAL A 56 -13.87 1.93 -1.95
N ALA A 57 -13.45 1.14 -0.97
CA ALA A 57 -12.20 1.33 -0.23
C ALA A 57 -10.97 1.32 -1.16
N ILE A 58 -10.93 0.42 -2.14
CA ILE A 58 -9.85 0.36 -3.14
C ILE A 58 -9.82 1.63 -3.99
N ASN A 59 -10.97 2.15 -4.39
CA ASN A 59 -11.04 3.37 -5.20
C ASN A 59 -10.62 4.61 -4.40
N ILE A 60 -11.05 4.71 -3.13
CA ILE A 60 -10.65 5.79 -2.24
C ILE A 60 -9.15 5.77 -1.95
N PHE A 61 -8.56 4.58 -1.74
CA PHE A 61 -7.12 4.45 -1.61
C PHE A 61 -6.38 4.93 -2.87
N ARG A 62 -6.90 4.65 -4.07
CA ARG A 62 -6.30 5.14 -5.32
C ARG A 62 -6.43 6.66 -5.46
N GLU A 63 -7.53 7.24 -5.00
CA GLU A 63 -7.74 8.68 -4.98
C GLU A 63 -6.78 9.37 -4.00
N SER A 64 -6.56 8.81 -2.80
CA SER A 64 -5.59 9.35 -1.85
C SER A 64 -4.17 9.34 -2.43
N LEU A 65 -3.75 8.22 -3.03
CA LEU A 65 -2.44 8.13 -3.70
C LEU A 65 -2.27 9.11 -4.87
N ARG A 66 -3.36 9.51 -5.54
CA ARG A 66 -3.32 10.55 -6.58
C ARG A 66 -3.23 11.95 -5.98
N ARG A 67 -3.88 12.17 -4.83
CA ARG A 67 -3.86 13.43 -4.10
C ARG A 67 -2.48 13.68 -3.50
N ASP A 68 -1.86 12.65 -2.91
CA ASP A 68 -0.48 12.71 -2.39
C ASP A 68 0.55 12.89 -3.53
N ARG A 69 0.19 12.53 -4.77
CA ARG A 69 0.99 12.76 -5.98
C ARG A 69 0.76 14.13 -6.64
N MET A 70 -0.26 14.89 -6.21
CA MET A 70 -0.39 16.30 -6.55
C MET A 70 0.27 17.09 -5.41
N PRO A 71 1.47 17.65 -5.61
CA PRO A 71 2.00 18.54 -4.61
C PRO A 71 1.06 19.76 -4.57
N ALA A 72 0.50 20.06 -3.40
CA ALA A 72 0.49 21.46 -3.00
C ALA A 72 1.96 21.87 -3.03
N VAL A 73 2.34 22.70 -3.99
CA VAL A 73 3.70 23.23 -4.09
C VAL A 73 3.88 24.19 -2.93
N THR A 74 4.22 23.64 -1.78
CA THR A 74 5.08 24.28 -0.81
C THR A 74 6.32 23.42 -0.80
N PRO A 75 7.49 23.95 -1.21
CA PRO A 75 8.75 23.26 -0.98
C PRO A 75 8.80 22.94 0.52
N PRO A 76 9.03 21.69 0.92
CA PRO A 76 9.52 21.45 2.27
C PRO A 76 10.80 22.28 2.35
N GLU A 77 10.89 23.21 3.31
CA GLU A 77 12.20 23.59 3.79
C GLU A 77 12.92 22.27 4.08
N ALA A 78 14.10 22.10 3.48
CA ALA A 78 14.92 20.92 3.71
C ALA A 78 15.17 20.84 5.21
N SER A 79 14.33 20.08 5.89
CA SER A 79 14.61 19.66 7.26
C SER A 79 15.96 18.96 7.17
N PRO A 80 16.90 19.23 8.10
CA PRO A 80 18.11 18.42 8.16
C PRO A 80 17.67 16.95 8.16
N PRO A 81 18.36 16.06 7.41
CA PRO A 81 18.01 14.66 7.38
C PRO A 81 17.89 14.19 8.82
N ASP A 82 16.67 13.84 9.21
CA ASP A 82 16.40 13.37 10.55
C ASP A 82 17.23 12.11 10.73
N GLU A 83 18.01 12.00 11.81
CA GLU A 83 18.89 10.84 12.02
C GLU A 83 18.11 9.51 11.95
N GLU A 84 16.82 9.56 12.33
CA GLU A 84 15.87 8.47 12.21
C GLU A 84 15.62 8.04 10.75
N SER A 85 15.55 8.98 9.81
CA SER A 85 15.35 8.69 8.37
C SER A 85 16.60 8.10 7.72
N GLU A 86 17.80 8.52 8.14
CA GLU A 86 19.06 7.93 7.67
C GLU A 86 19.23 6.48 8.17
N GLN A 87 18.84 6.21 9.43
CA GLN A 87 18.84 4.86 10.01
C GLN A 87 17.84 3.93 9.30
N GLU A 88 16.64 4.42 8.98
CA GLU A 88 15.65 3.69 8.20
C GLU A 88 16.18 3.26 6.83
N LEU A 89 16.83 4.18 6.11
CA LEU A 89 17.48 3.87 4.83
C LEU A 89 18.59 2.82 4.99
N ALA A 90 19.48 2.99 5.96
CA ALA A 90 20.59 2.07 6.20
C ALA A 90 20.09 0.65 6.54
N CYS A 91 19.02 0.54 7.33
CA CYS A 91 18.38 -0.74 7.64
C CYS A 91 17.70 -1.35 6.40
N LEU A 92 17.04 -0.53 5.58
CA LEU A 92 16.44 -1.00 4.32
C LEU A 92 17.50 -1.56 3.36
N GLU A 93 18.63 -0.88 3.17
CA GLU A 93 19.73 -1.33 2.32
C GLU A 93 20.27 -2.69 2.76
N LYS A 94 20.58 -2.84 4.05
CA LYS A 94 21.00 -4.13 4.65
C LYS A 94 19.97 -5.23 4.43
N CYS A 95 18.68 -4.92 4.58
CA CYS A 95 17.61 -5.88 4.40
C CYS A 95 17.41 -6.31 2.93
N VAL A 96 17.64 -5.40 1.99
CA VAL A 96 17.63 -5.73 0.55
C VAL A 96 18.82 -6.62 0.18
N GLU A 97 19.98 -6.41 0.79
CA GLU A 97 21.17 -7.26 0.58
C GLU A 97 20.99 -8.68 1.14
N ARG A 98 20.21 -8.84 2.22
CA ARG A 98 19.88 -10.15 2.80
C ARG A 98 18.88 -10.96 1.98
N LEU A 99 18.19 -10.35 1.01
CA LEU A 99 17.26 -11.07 0.15
C LEU A 99 18.00 -12.02 -0.81
N PRO A 100 17.41 -13.17 -1.15
CA PRO A 100 17.90 -13.98 -2.25
C PRO A 100 17.99 -13.15 -3.54
N GLN A 101 19.07 -13.32 -4.31
CA GLN A 101 19.27 -12.64 -5.59
C GLN A 101 18.04 -12.57 -6.51
N PRO A 102 17.25 -13.65 -6.71
CA PRO A 102 16.05 -13.58 -7.55
C PRO A 102 14.96 -12.65 -6.98
N ASP A 103 14.84 -12.58 -5.65
CA ASP A 103 13.83 -11.76 -4.98
C ASP A 103 14.27 -10.28 -4.92
N ARG A 104 15.57 -10.03 -4.75
CA ARG A 104 16.16 -8.69 -4.91
C ARG A 104 15.96 -8.15 -6.31
N ASN A 105 16.27 -8.94 -7.35
CA ASN A 105 16.07 -8.51 -8.73
C ASN A 105 14.59 -8.23 -9.02
N LEU A 106 13.70 -9.10 -8.53
CA LEU A 106 12.26 -8.93 -8.69
C LEU A 106 11.76 -7.64 -8.02
N VAL A 107 12.16 -7.36 -6.77
CA VAL A 107 11.64 -6.18 -6.05
C VAL A 107 12.15 -4.89 -6.70
N MET A 108 13.42 -4.84 -7.11
CA MET A 108 14.00 -3.67 -7.79
C MET A 108 13.27 -3.40 -9.11
N ALA A 109 13.14 -4.41 -9.97
CA ALA A 109 12.42 -4.29 -11.24
C ALA A 109 10.93 -3.93 -11.04
N TYR A 110 10.27 -4.50 -10.04
CA TYR A 110 8.84 -4.29 -9.80
C TYR A 110 8.48 -2.85 -9.37
N TYR A 111 9.42 -2.13 -8.74
CA TYR A 111 9.22 -0.76 -8.24
C TYR A 111 9.91 0.34 -9.08
N GLN A 112 10.75 0.00 -10.06
CA GLN A 112 11.57 0.94 -10.83
C GLN A 112 10.81 2.02 -11.63
N LEU A 113 9.54 1.76 -12.02
CA LEU A 113 8.80 2.65 -12.93
C LEU A 113 7.51 3.23 -12.35
N GLU A 114 7.19 4.43 -12.81
CA GLU A 114 6.01 5.19 -12.43
C GLU A 114 4.86 5.16 -13.48
N LYS A 115 3.64 5.48 -13.02
CA LYS A 115 2.45 5.75 -13.86
C LYS A 115 2.15 4.60 -14.85
N HIS A 116 1.87 4.91 -16.13
CA HIS A 116 1.42 3.94 -17.13
C HIS A 116 2.52 2.94 -17.53
N ALA A 117 3.78 3.38 -17.55
CA ALA A 117 4.94 2.52 -17.81
C ALA A 117 5.04 1.33 -16.84
N LYS A 118 4.48 1.48 -15.63
CA LYS A 118 4.42 0.42 -14.62
C LYS A 118 3.55 -0.78 -15.00
N ILE A 119 2.48 -0.56 -15.76
CA ILE A 119 1.54 -1.63 -16.12
C ILE A 119 2.18 -2.55 -17.16
N ASP A 120 2.72 -1.96 -18.23
CA ASP A 120 3.35 -2.71 -19.31
C ASP A 120 4.67 -3.35 -18.87
N HIS A 121 5.44 -2.67 -18.02
CA HIS A 121 6.63 -3.25 -17.42
C HIS A 121 6.32 -4.48 -16.56
N ARG A 122 5.26 -4.43 -15.75
CA ARG A 122 4.86 -5.59 -14.93
C ARG A 122 4.35 -6.75 -15.78
N LYS A 123 3.73 -6.47 -16.94
CA LYS A 123 3.35 -7.51 -17.89
C LYS A 123 4.58 -8.23 -18.44
N LYS A 124 5.56 -7.47 -18.94
CA LYS A 124 6.83 -8.02 -19.44
C LYS A 124 7.59 -8.79 -18.36
N LEU A 125 7.69 -8.23 -17.15
CA LEU A 125 8.37 -8.88 -16.03
C LEU A 125 7.69 -10.21 -15.62
N ALA A 126 6.37 -10.29 -15.71
CA ALA A 126 5.64 -11.54 -15.48
C ALA A 126 5.90 -12.56 -16.59
N GLU A 127 5.91 -12.14 -17.86
CA GLU A 127 6.24 -13.00 -19.01
C GLU A 127 7.67 -13.55 -18.93
N GLU A 128 8.66 -12.70 -18.63
CA GLU A 128 10.07 -13.08 -18.46
C GLU A 128 10.27 -14.11 -17.35
N LEU A 129 9.47 -14.03 -16.28
CA LEU A 129 9.52 -14.95 -15.15
C LEU A 129 8.60 -16.17 -15.32
N GLY A 130 7.86 -16.27 -16.43
CA GLY A 130 6.87 -17.33 -16.66
C GLY A 130 5.71 -17.31 -15.64
N LEU A 131 5.41 -16.15 -15.05
CA LEU A 131 4.41 -15.97 -14.01
C LEU A 131 3.15 -15.30 -14.55
N GLY A 132 1.99 -15.66 -13.98
CA GLY A 132 0.78 -14.86 -14.15
C GLY A 132 0.89 -13.52 -13.42
N MET A 133 0.16 -12.50 -13.88
CA MET A 133 0.20 -11.15 -13.30
C MET A 133 -0.17 -11.11 -11.81
N ASN A 134 -1.10 -11.97 -11.40
CA ASN A 134 -1.47 -12.12 -10.00
C ASN A 134 -0.37 -12.83 -9.19
N ALA A 135 0.33 -13.81 -9.76
CA ALA A 135 1.45 -14.48 -9.12
C ALA A 135 2.63 -13.51 -8.91
N LEU A 136 2.94 -12.67 -9.91
CA LEU A 136 3.93 -11.60 -9.80
C LEU A 136 3.60 -10.63 -8.65
N ARG A 137 2.34 -10.18 -8.57
CA ARG A 137 1.86 -9.28 -7.50
C ARG A 137 1.96 -9.92 -6.12
N ILE A 138 1.54 -11.18 -5.97
CA ILE A 138 1.61 -11.91 -4.70
C ILE A 138 3.07 -12.06 -4.26
N ARG A 139 3.98 -12.41 -5.18
CA ARG A 139 5.40 -12.56 -4.88
C ARG A 139 6.04 -11.24 -4.46
N ALA A 140 5.78 -10.16 -5.19
CA ALA A 140 6.26 -8.83 -4.82
C ALA A 140 5.69 -8.34 -3.46
N CYS A 141 4.43 -8.65 -3.15
CA CYS A 141 3.84 -8.34 -1.84
C CYS A 141 4.52 -9.11 -0.70
N ARG A 142 4.87 -10.38 -0.90
CA ARG A 142 5.59 -11.19 0.11
C ARG A 142 6.99 -10.64 0.37
N ILE A 143 7.73 -10.32 -0.69
CA ILE A 143 9.08 -9.74 -0.56
C ILE A 143 9.02 -8.40 0.18
N ARG A 144 8.03 -7.55 -0.14
CA ARG A 144 7.84 -6.29 0.60
C ARG A 144 7.52 -6.51 2.08
N ALA A 145 6.67 -7.47 2.41
CA ALA A 145 6.35 -7.78 3.81
C ALA A 145 7.59 -8.27 4.57
N ASN A 146 8.45 -9.05 3.92
CA ASN A 146 9.72 -9.50 4.50
C ASN A 146 10.70 -8.35 4.72
N LEU A 147 10.81 -7.43 3.76
CA LEU A 147 11.65 -6.23 3.89
C LEU A 147 11.16 -5.34 5.04
N MET A 148 9.86 -5.08 5.11
CA MET A 148 9.27 -4.27 6.19
C MET A 148 9.61 -4.85 7.56
N LYS A 149 9.39 -6.16 7.75
CA LYS A 149 9.73 -6.83 9.00
C LYS A 149 11.23 -6.75 9.30
N CYS A 150 12.09 -7.00 8.32
CA CYS A 150 13.54 -6.91 8.51
C CYS A 150 13.99 -5.50 8.89
N THR A 151 13.43 -4.48 8.27
CA THR A 151 13.74 -3.07 8.58
C THR A 151 13.25 -2.70 9.98
N GLU A 152 12.06 -3.14 10.37
CA GLU A 152 11.53 -2.96 11.74
C GLU A 152 12.43 -3.62 12.79
N ASP A 153 12.84 -4.88 12.57
CA ASP A 153 13.73 -5.62 13.46
C ASP A 153 15.11 -4.91 13.57
N CYS A 154 15.66 -4.45 12.43
CA CYS A 154 16.93 -3.72 12.38
C CYS A 154 16.88 -2.38 13.12
N LEU A 155 15.79 -1.63 12.97
CA LEU A 155 15.59 -0.36 13.68
C LEU A 155 15.41 -0.57 15.18
N ALA A 156 14.71 -1.63 15.58
CA ALA A 156 14.57 -1.98 16.99
C ALA A 156 15.93 -2.32 17.62
N GLU A 157 16.80 -3.06 16.90
CA GLU A 157 18.17 -3.33 17.31
C GLU A 157 19.00 -2.04 17.42
N ALA A 158 18.92 -1.16 16.41
CA ALA A 158 19.68 0.10 16.37
C ALA A 158 19.29 1.09 17.48
N ARG A 159 18.02 1.07 17.93
CA ARG A 159 17.53 1.88 19.07
C ARG A 159 17.89 1.30 20.44
N SER A 160 18.28 0.03 20.47
CA SER A 160 18.62 -0.70 21.70
C SER A 160 20.13 -0.81 21.94
N ALA A 161 20.95 -0.33 20.99
CA ALA A 161 22.41 -0.29 21.02
C ALA A 161 22.90 1.11 21.39
#